data_AF-C3Z8E1-F1
#
_entry.id   AF-C3Z8E1-F1
#
_cell.length_a   1.000
_cell.length_b   1.000
_cell.length_c   1.000
_cell.angle_alpha   90.00
_cell.angle_beta   90.00
_cell.angle_gamma   90.00
#
_symmetry.space_group_name_H-M   'P 1'
#
loop_
_entity.id
_entity.type
_entity.pdbx_description
1 polymer ?
#
loop_
_entity_poly.entity_id
_entity_poly.type
_entity_poly.pdbx_seq_one_letter_code
_entity_poly.pdbx_strand_id
1 'polypeptide(L)'
;MATVPNHKPANLGELQLYRVLQRGNLLQYFDVFISQGGDDVQQLCEAGEEEFLEIMSLVGMASKPLHVRRLQKSLQEWVTTPALFQDVIPTSP
;
A
#
# COMPACT_ATOMS: atom_id res chain seq x y z
N MET A 1 -11.67 15.55 0.05
CA MET A 1 -12.57 14.43 0.37
C MET A 1 -11.75 13.16 0.19
N ALA A 2 -11.46 12.40 1.25
CA ALA A 2 -10.72 11.15 1.11
C ALA A 2 -11.69 10.10 0.57
N THR A 3 -11.45 9.59 -0.63
CA THR A 3 -12.24 8.53 -1.23
C THR A 3 -12.03 7.26 -0.41
N VAL A 4 -13.11 6.69 0.13
CA VAL A 4 -13.06 5.40 0.82
C VAL A 4 -12.89 4.32 -0.26
N PRO A 5 -11.93 3.40 -0.13
CA PRO A 5 -11.76 2.32 -1.11
C PRO A 5 -13.03 1.48 -1.21
N ASN A 6 -13.41 1.13 -2.44
CA ASN A 6 -14.60 0.34 -2.70
C ASN A 6 -14.31 -1.17 -2.54
N HIS A 7 -13.04 -1.56 -2.70
CA HIS A 7 -12.57 -2.91 -2.45
C HIS A 7 -12.26 -3.13 -0.96
N LYS A 8 -12.75 -4.24 -0.39
CA LYS A 8 -12.36 -4.69 0.95
C LYS A 8 -11.23 -5.71 0.80
N PRO A 9 -10.15 -5.64 1.60
CA PRO A 9 -9.06 -6.62 1.54
C PRO A 9 -9.59 -8.05 1.66
N ALA A 10 -9.26 -8.90 0.69
CA ALA A 10 -9.74 -10.28 0.60
C ALA A 10 -8.71 -11.32 1.07
N ASN A 11 -7.42 -10.95 1.13
CA ASN A 11 -6.33 -11.82 1.56
C ASN A 11 -5.29 -11.06 2.41
N LEU A 12 -4.28 -11.77 2.92
CA LEU A 12 -3.25 -11.19 3.79
C LEU A 12 -2.41 -10.12 3.07
N GLY A 13 -2.06 -10.34 1.81
CA GLY A 13 -1.28 -9.39 1.02
C GLY A 13 -2.03 -8.07 0.81
N GLU A 14 -3.28 -8.16 0.35
CA GLU A 14 -4.16 -7.00 0.24
C GLU A 14 -4.37 -6.28 1.58
N LEU A 15 -4.48 -7.02 2.68
CA LEU A 15 -4.60 -6.43 4.02
C LEU A 15 -3.35 -5.65 4.39
N GLN A 16 -2.17 -6.24 4.17
CA GLN A 16 -0.90 -5.57 4.42
C GLN A 16 -0.76 -4.30 3.58
N LEU A 17 -1.09 -4.37 2.29
CA LEU A 17 -1.09 -3.20 1.40
C LEU A 17 -2.07 -2.13 1.90
N TYR A 18 -3.29 -2.52 2.23
CA TYR A 18 -4.31 -1.62 2.78
C TYR A 18 -3.77 -0.89 4.02
N ARG A 19 -3.08 -1.59 4.92
CA ARG A 19 -2.48 -1.01 6.13
C ARG A 19 -1.33 -0.05 5.80
N VAL A 20 -0.45 -0.41 4.87
CA VAL A 20 0.62 0.48 4.37
C VAL A 20 0.01 1.78 3.84
N LEU A 21 -0.98 1.68 2.96
CA LEU A 21 -1.65 2.85 2.39
C LEU A 21 -2.44 3.64 3.44
N GLN A 22 -3.09 2.98 4.41
CA GLN A 22 -3.79 3.63 5.53
C GLN A 22 -2.84 4.49 6.35
N ARG A 23 -1.68 3.96 6.74
CA ARG A 23 -0.68 4.70 7.52
C ARG A 23 -0.06 5.85 6.75
N GLY A 24 0.13 5.69 5.43
CA GLY A 24 0.58 6.78 4.55
C GLY A 24 -0.49 7.84 4.26
N ASN A 25 -1.74 7.64 4.68
CA ASN A 25 -2.91 8.42 4.26
C ASN A 25 -3.04 8.47 2.72
N LEU A 26 -3.00 7.28 2.13
CA LEU A 26 -2.94 6.96 0.71
C LEU A 26 -4.03 5.96 0.27
N LEU A 27 -5.05 5.69 1.09
CA LEU A 27 -6.10 4.68 0.79
C LEU A 27 -6.82 4.91 -0.54
N GLN A 28 -6.84 6.14 -1.06
CA GLN A 28 -7.38 6.42 -2.39
C GLN A 28 -6.67 5.68 -3.54
N TYR A 29 -5.48 5.11 -3.30
CA TYR A 29 -4.74 4.31 -4.27
C TYR A 29 -5.03 2.82 -4.16
N PHE A 30 -5.70 2.36 -3.10
CA PHE A 30 -5.86 0.92 -2.83
C PHE A 30 -6.50 0.19 -4.01
N ASP A 31 -7.66 0.66 -4.48
CA ASP A 31 -8.36 0.03 -5.61
C ASP A 31 -7.49 -0.02 -6.88
N VAL A 32 -6.63 0.99 -7.11
CA VAL A 32 -5.73 1.00 -8.28
C VAL A 32 -4.60 -0.02 -8.13
N PHE A 33 -3.98 -0.14 -6.96
CA PHE A 33 -2.98 -1.18 -6.72
C PHE A 33 -3.57 -2.57 -6.91
N ILE A 34 -4.75 -2.84 -6.33
CA ILE A 34 -5.42 -4.14 -6.47
C ILE A 34 -5.73 -4.44 -7.95
N SER A 35 -6.18 -3.45 -8.72
CA SER A 35 -6.45 -3.63 -10.15
C SER A 35 -5.21 -3.98 -10.98
N GLN A 36 -4.02 -3.62 -10.51
CA GLN A 36 -2.74 -3.92 -11.15
C GLN A 36 -2.06 -5.18 -10.58
N GLY A 37 -2.73 -5.90 -9.66
CA GLY A 37 -2.14 -7.06 -8.99
C GLY A 37 -1.07 -6.69 -7.94
N GLY A 38 -1.10 -5.47 -7.40
CA GLY A 38 -0.16 -5.02 -6.38
C GLY A 38 -0.56 -5.47 -4.98
N ASP A 39 -0.77 -6.76 -4.74
CA ASP A 39 -1.15 -7.33 -3.45
C ASP A 39 0.04 -7.86 -2.62
N ASP A 40 1.26 -7.83 -3.16
CA ASP A 40 2.48 -8.25 -2.48
C ASP A 40 3.31 -7.04 -2.03
N VAL A 41 3.22 -6.70 -0.73
CA VAL A 41 3.99 -5.60 -0.13
C VAL A 41 5.49 -5.89 -0.08
N GLN A 42 5.88 -7.16 0.01
CA GLN A 42 7.29 -7.54 0.01
C GLN A 42 7.94 -7.22 -1.33
N GLN A 43 7.28 -7.54 -2.45
CA GLN A 43 7.75 -7.17 -3.79
C GLN A 43 7.88 -5.65 -3.95
N LEU A 44 6.94 -4.86 -3.41
CA LEU A 44 7.05 -3.40 -3.42
C LEU A 44 8.26 -2.88 -2.61
N CYS A 45 8.67 -3.60 -1.56
CA CYS A 45 9.85 -3.25 -0.76
C CYS A 45 11.16 -3.67 -1.43
N GLU A 46 11.15 -4.79 -2.15
CA GLU A 46 12.32 -5.37 -2.82
C GLU A 46 12.55 -4.80 -4.22
N ALA A 47 11.55 -4.12 -4.79
CA ALA A 47 11.62 -3.49 -6.10
C ALA A 47 12.84 -2.56 -6.22
N GLY A 48 13.57 -2.73 -7.32
CA GLY A 48 14.63 -1.80 -7.71
C GLY A 48 14.09 -0.42 -8.06
N GLU A 49 14.98 0.57 -8.22
CA GLU A 49 14.56 1.95 -8.52
C GLU A 49 13.70 2.07 -9.80
N GLU A 50 14.11 1.41 -10.88
CA GLU A 50 13.42 1.46 -12.17
C GLU A 50 12.01 0.85 -12.08
N GLU A 51 11.92 -0.35 -11.51
CA GLU A 51 10.65 -1.05 -11.28
C GLU A 51 9.72 -0.25 -10.35
N PHE A 52 10.27 0.31 -9.26
CA PHE A 52 9.49 1.14 -8.35
C PHE A 52 8.94 2.38 -9.06
N LEU A 53 9.73 3.05 -9.90
CA LEU A 53 9.28 4.20 -10.69
C LEU A 53 8.21 3.80 -11.72
N GLU A 54 8.35 2.64 -12.36
CA GLU A 54 7.34 2.09 -13.27
C GLU A 54 6.01 1.86 -12.55
N ILE A 55 6.04 1.20 -11.38
CA ILE A 55 4.86 0.97 -10.54
C ILE A 55 4.24 2.32 -10.13
N MET A 56 5.05 3.29 -9.68
CA MET A 56 4.56 4.61 -9.30
C MET A 56 3.90 5.33 -10.48
N SER A 57 4.41 5.15 -11.69
CA SER A 57 3.79 5.68 -12.91
C SER A 57 2.43 5.01 -13.17
N LEU A 58 2.41 3.68 -13.14
CA LEU A 58 1.23 2.85 -13.39
C LEU A 58 0.08 3.17 -12.44
N VAL A 59 0.37 3.35 -11.14
CA VAL A 59 -0.63 3.67 -10.11
C VAL A 59 -0.95 5.17 -10.01
N GLY A 60 -0.36 6.01 -10.87
CA GLY A 60 -0.61 7.46 -10.92
C GLY A 60 0.01 8.26 -9.76
N MET A 61 1.07 7.74 -9.15
CA MET A 61 1.82 8.38 -8.07
C MET A 61 3.08 9.12 -8.55
N ALA A 62 3.63 8.79 -9.73
CA ALA A 62 4.89 9.37 -10.22
C ALA A 62 4.87 10.90 -10.32
N SER A 63 3.73 11.48 -10.68
CA SER A 63 3.53 12.95 -10.75
C SER A 63 3.26 13.61 -9.38
N LYS A 64 3.24 12.83 -8.29
CA LYS A 64 2.89 13.28 -6.93
C LYS A 64 4.00 12.88 -5.94
N PRO A 65 5.15 13.58 -5.93
CA PRO A 65 6.33 13.16 -5.16
C PRO A 65 6.10 13.07 -3.65
N LEU A 66 5.20 13.88 -3.08
CA LEU A 66 4.83 13.80 -1.66
C LEU A 66 4.02 12.53 -1.32
N HIS A 67 3.31 11.97 -2.30
CA HIS A 67 2.60 10.71 -2.10
C HIS A 67 3.61 9.56 -2.12
N VAL A 68 4.55 9.58 -3.07
CA VAL A 68 5.66 8.61 -3.15
C VAL A 68 6.46 8.60 -1.84
N ARG A 69 6.84 9.77 -1.31
CA ARG A 69 7.56 9.86 -0.01
C ARG A 69 6.78 9.27 1.16
N ARG A 70 5.46 9.47 1.20
CA ARG A 70 4.60 8.89 2.25
C ARG A 70 4.53 7.36 2.12
N LEU A 71 4.44 6.86 0.89
CA LEU A 71 4.44 5.42 0.61
C LEU A 71 5.77 4.77 1.03
N GLN A 72 6.89 5.34 0.61
CA GLN A 72 8.23 4.88 1.01
C GLN A 72 8.39 4.83 2.52
N LYS A 73 7.92 5.86 3.25
CA LYS A 73 7.93 5.85 4.71
C LYS A 73 7.07 4.73 5.30
N SER A 74 5.86 4.51 4.80
CA SER A 74 5.00 3.42 5.27
C SER A 74 5.54 2.03 4.93
N LEU A 75 6.21 1.86 3.79
CA LEU A 75 6.90 0.61 3.43
C LEU A 75 8.09 0.36 4.36
N GLN A 76 8.87 1.39 4.69
CA GLN A 76 9.95 1.26 5.66
C GLN A 76 9.43 0.87 7.05
N GLU A 77 8.30 1.44 7.49
CA GLU A 77 7.63 1.02 8.73
C GLU A 77 7.19 -0.44 8.68
N TRP A 78 6.66 -0.91 7.54
CA TRP A 78 6.29 -2.30 7.33
C TRP A 78 7.49 -3.24 7.44
N VAL A 79 8.61 -2.94 6.77
CA VAL A 79 9.84 -3.74 6.86
C VAL A 79 10.38 -3.80 8.29
N THR A 80 10.33 -2.67 9.00
CA THR A 80 10.90 -2.56 10.35
C THR A 80 9.99 -3.20 11.41
N THR A 81 8.68 -3.25 11.18
CA THR A 81 7.71 -3.81 12.15
C THR A 81 6.52 -4.46 11.43
N PRO A 82 6.73 -5.60 10.74
CA PRO A 82 5.71 -6.19 9.88
C PRO A 82 4.48 -6.70 10.65
N ALA A 83 4.65 -7.07 11.93
CA ALA A 83 3.55 -7.53 12.78
C ALA A 83 2.38 -6.53 12.87
N LEU A 84 2.66 -5.22 12.84
CA LEU A 84 1.63 -4.16 12.91
C LEU A 84 0.68 -4.13 11.70
N PHE A 85 1.00 -4.88 10.65
CA PHE A 85 0.28 -4.92 9.38
C PHE A 85 -0.41 -6.27 9.14
N GLN A 86 -0.24 -7.22 10.06
CA GLN A 86 -0.77 -8.58 9.98
C GLN A 86 -2.02 -8.78 10.83
N ASP A 87 -2.26 -7.90 11.82
CA ASP A 87 -3.39 -8.00 12.72
C ASP A 87 -4.71 -7.87 11.94
N VAL A 88 -5.39 -9.01 11.82
CA VAL A 88 -6.83 -9.07 11.52
C VAL A 88 -7.53 -8.19 12.54
N ILE A 89 -8.32 -7.23 12.06
CA ILE A 89 -9.14 -6.38 12.93
C ILE A 89 -9.85 -7.32 13.91
N PRO A 90 -9.67 -7.19 15.24
CA PRO A 90 -10.48 -7.98 16.16
C PRO A 90 -11.93 -7.61 15.85
N THR A 91 -12.69 -8.55 15.32
CA THR A 91 -14.14 -8.43 15.30
C THR A 91 -14.54 -8.40 16.77
N SER A 92 -14.72 -7.19 17.31
CA SER A 92 -15.42 -7.05 18.58
C SER A 92 -16.76 -7.77 18.45
N PRO A 93 -17.13 -8.62 19.43
CA PRO A 93 -18.42 -9.28 19.47
C PRO A 93 -19.58 -8.28 19.57
#